data_AF-A0A2U0RZ55-F1
#
_entry.id   AF-A0A2U0RZ55-F1
#
_cell.length_a   1.000
_cell.length_b   1.000
_cell.length_c   1.000
_cell.angle_alpha   90.00
_cell.angle_beta   90.00
_cell.angle_gamma   90.00
#
_symmetry.space_group_name_H-M   'P 1'
#
loop_
_entity.id
_entity.type
_entity.pdbx_description
1 polymer ?
#
loop_
_entity_poly.entity_id
_entity_poly.type
_entity_poly.pdbx_seq_one_letter_code
_entity_poly.pdbx_strand_id
1 'polypeptide(L)'
;MFGTVAVIKQMLDTELEKFRQKGAVTLEKAMSAEELDLSPEFKTFLRNSPRLFGVFVEVDGKYYLSEEKLKKFHKQVPLRPLKQWLRHTASVPKGLLRFYVFKLLKEKPLSGSEIMEDIEQLTGGQWKPSPGSVYPLLTWLKENGYAEELPREVSGIKRYTLTETGRKFFEEHANFESELQKKMASIGPLFFLRMGLHVDGLQRLQMPVQRFFDALFTLRQTLRENASEKMLGEVEEFLNDASEQIEKLNEKIKRS
;
A
#
# COMPACT_ATOMS: atom_id res chain seq x y z
N MET A 1 8.31 21.47 6.30
CA MET A 1 7.18 20.95 5.49
C MET A 1 7.80 20.12 4.37
N PHE A 2 7.91 18.81 4.52
CA PHE A 2 8.58 17.96 3.52
C PHE A 2 7.56 17.51 2.47
N GLY A 3 7.93 17.57 1.19
CA GLY A 3 7.06 17.30 0.04
C GLY A 3 6.53 15.85 -0.01
N THR A 4 5.75 15.53 -1.05
CA THR A 4 5.27 14.17 -1.29
C THR A 4 6.43 13.16 -1.36
N VAL A 5 6.18 11.89 -1.07
CA VAL A 5 7.20 10.81 -1.07
C VAL A 5 8.02 10.78 -2.38
N ALA A 6 7.39 11.11 -3.52
CA ALA A 6 8.06 11.22 -4.81
C ALA A 6 9.07 12.37 -4.87
N VAL A 7 8.72 13.54 -4.33
CA VAL A 7 9.58 14.74 -4.28
C VAL A 7 10.78 14.49 -3.36
N ILE A 8 10.56 13.89 -2.19
CA ILE A 8 11.65 13.54 -1.26
C ILE A 8 12.60 12.54 -1.90
N LYS A 9 12.08 11.54 -2.61
CA LYS A 9 12.91 10.54 -3.31
C LYS A 9 13.76 11.18 -4.41
N GLN A 10 13.15 12.05 -5.23
CA GLN A 10 13.88 12.74 -6.30
C GLN A 10 14.99 13.64 -5.74
N MET A 11 14.71 14.36 -4.65
CA MET A 11 15.71 15.16 -3.93
C MET A 11 16.86 14.26 -3.43
N LEU A 12 16.55 13.13 -2.80
CA LEU A 12 17.55 12.18 -2.30
C LEU A 12 18.41 11.60 -3.42
N ASP A 13 17.80 11.15 -4.52
CA ASP A 13 18.53 10.58 -5.67
C ASP A 13 19.46 11.64 -6.29
N THR A 14 19.01 12.89 -6.38
CA THR A 14 19.81 14.01 -6.91
C THR A 14 21.03 14.30 -6.03
N GLU A 15 20.82 14.40 -4.72
CA GLU A 15 21.89 14.73 -3.77
C GLU A 15 22.89 13.57 -3.65
N LEU A 16 22.42 12.31 -3.66
CA LEU A 16 23.29 11.12 -3.66
C LEU A 16 24.26 11.12 -4.84
N GLU A 17 23.79 11.50 -6.03
CA GLU A 17 24.62 11.56 -7.23
C GLU A 17 25.73 12.62 -7.09
N LYS A 18 25.46 13.76 -6.43
CA LYS A 18 26.48 14.79 -6.16
C LYS A 18 27.63 14.24 -5.29
N PHE A 19 27.33 13.46 -4.25
CA PHE A 19 28.36 12.82 -3.43
C PHE A 19 29.23 11.86 -4.23
N ARG A 20 28.65 11.11 -5.18
CA ARG A 20 29.39 10.19 -6.04
C ARG A 20 30.26 10.90 -7.07
N GLN A 21 29.71 11.91 -7.76
CA GLN A 21 30.44 12.69 -8.74
C GLN A 21 31.64 13.41 -8.14
N LYS A 22 31.47 13.95 -6.92
CA LYS A 22 32.53 14.64 -6.17
C LYS A 22 33.43 13.70 -5.37
N GLY A 23 33.13 12.39 -5.38
CA GLY A 23 33.96 11.36 -4.74
C GLY A 23 33.90 11.35 -3.21
N ALA A 24 32.97 12.06 -2.60
CA ALA A 24 32.79 12.16 -1.15
C ALA A 24 32.09 10.92 -0.58
N VAL A 25 32.68 9.74 -0.78
CA VAL A 25 32.11 8.43 -0.40
C VAL A 25 32.81 7.74 0.77
N THR A 26 33.81 8.42 1.34
CA THR A 26 34.63 7.94 2.47
C THR A 26 34.95 9.11 3.38
N LEU A 27 35.26 8.83 4.66
CA LEU A 27 35.61 9.86 5.64
C LEU A 27 36.78 10.75 5.17
N GLU A 28 37.81 10.15 4.58
CA GLU A 28 38.99 10.86 4.06
C GLU A 28 38.67 11.83 2.91
N LYS A 29 37.53 11.60 2.23
CA LYS A 29 37.04 12.41 1.11
C LYS A 29 35.84 13.26 1.51
N ALA A 30 35.61 13.46 2.82
CA ALA A 30 34.52 14.32 3.28
C ALA A 30 34.76 15.76 2.81
N MET A 31 33.70 16.38 2.31
CA MET A 31 33.72 17.73 1.72
C MET A 31 32.72 18.62 2.44
N SER A 32 32.93 19.94 2.41
CA SER A 32 31.95 20.87 2.96
C SER A 32 30.65 20.82 2.16
N ALA A 33 29.57 21.33 2.74
CA ALA A 33 28.30 21.35 2.03
C ALA A 33 28.31 22.28 0.80
N GLU A 34 29.15 23.31 0.82
CA GLU A 34 29.36 24.24 -0.28
C GLU A 34 30.15 23.55 -1.40
N GLU A 35 31.20 22.81 -1.04
CA GLU A 35 31.96 21.97 -1.98
C GLU A 35 31.07 20.91 -2.62
N LEU A 36 30.10 20.36 -1.89
CA LEU A 36 29.13 19.38 -2.39
C LEU A 36 27.93 19.99 -3.12
N ASP A 37 27.74 21.30 -3.04
CA ASP A 37 26.56 22.00 -3.58
C ASP A 37 25.24 21.43 -3.01
N LEU A 38 25.19 21.21 -1.69
CA LEU A 38 24.02 20.64 -1.03
C LEU A 38 22.91 21.67 -0.88
N SER A 39 21.70 21.30 -1.30
CA SER A 39 20.52 22.16 -1.16
C SER A 39 20.17 22.45 0.32
N PRO A 40 19.69 23.66 0.65
CA PRO A 40 19.21 23.99 2.00
C PRO A 40 18.11 23.05 2.49
N GLU A 41 17.26 22.57 1.58
CA GLU A 41 16.21 21.60 1.82
C GLU A 41 16.81 20.27 2.27
N PHE A 42 17.87 19.80 1.62
CA PHE A 42 18.57 18.58 1.98
C PHE A 42 19.28 18.68 3.33
N LYS A 43 19.95 19.81 3.63
CA LYS A 43 20.55 20.07 4.95
C LYS A 43 19.49 20.03 6.07
N THR A 44 18.33 20.61 5.81
CA THR A 44 17.19 20.61 6.73
C THR A 44 16.58 19.21 6.87
N PHE A 45 16.53 18.46 5.77
CA PHE A 45 16.06 17.09 5.74
C PHE A 45 16.96 16.14 6.52
N LEU A 46 18.29 16.25 6.39
CA LEU A 46 19.26 15.46 7.16
C LEU A 46 19.09 15.66 8.66
N ARG A 47 19.00 16.92 9.13
CA ARG A 47 18.79 17.24 10.55
C ARG A 47 17.51 16.64 11.13
N ASN A 48 16.46 16.52 10.31
CA ASN A 48 15.14 16.05 10.76
C ASN A 48 14.86 14.57 10.44
N SER A 49 15.82 13.84 9.86
CA SER A 49 15.62 12.44 9.41
C SER A 49 16.58 11.46 10.10
N PRO A 50 16.34 11.11 11.39
CA PRO A 50 17.15 10.18 12.19
C PRO A 50 17.51 8.86 11.48
N ARG A 51 16.65 8.38 10.58
CA ARG A 51 16.82 7.10 9.88
C ARG A 51 17.87 7.11 8.77
N LEU A 52 18.24 8.29 8.28
CA LEU A 52 19.30 8.45 7.28
C LEU A 52 20.65 8.81 7.91
N PHE A 53 20.67 9.08 9.23
CA PHE A 53 21.91 9.23 9.98
C PHE A 53 22.70 7.94 9.89
N GLY A 54 23.85 8.04 9.24
CA GLY A 54 24.73 6.92 8.95
C GLY A 54 24.94 6.68 7.46
N VAL A 55 23.98 6.97 6.60
CA VAL A 55 24.20 6.93 5.14
C VAL A 55 24.94 8.18 4.71
N PHE A 56 24.43 9.35 5.10
CA PHE A 56 25.12 10.63 4.98
C PHE A 56 25.69 10.97 6.34
N VAL A 57 27.01 11.01 6.45
CA VAL A 57 27.71 11.19 7.72
C VAL A 57 28.33 12.58 7.74
N GLU A 58 27.99 13.35 8.77
CA GLU A 58 28.62 14.64 9.06
C GLU A 58 29.75 14.44 10.08
N VAL A 59 30.94 14.95 9.77
CA VAL A 59 32.10 15.00 10.67
C VAL A 59 32.72 16.38 10.53
N ASP A 60 32.76 17.14 11.63
CA ASP A 60 33.37 18.48 11.71
C ASP A 60 32.90 19.45 10.60
N GLY A 61 31.59 19.44 10.30
CA GLY A 61 30.98 20.32 9.28
C GLY A 61 31.22 19.87 7.83
N LYS A 62 31.84 18.69 7.62
CA LYS A 62 31.99 18.04 6.32
C LYS A 62 31.12 16.80 6.20
N TYR A 63 30.71 16.48 4.99
CA TYR A 63 29.80 15.38 4.70
C TYR A 63 30.47 14.35 3.80
N TYR A 64 30.17 13.07 4.04
CA TYR A 64 30.43 11.98 3.11
C TYR A 64 29.28 10.97 3.07
N LEU A 65 29.15 10.28 1.94
CA LEU A 65 28.22 9.18 1.73
C LEU A 65 28.90 7.85 2.07
N SER A 66 28.51 7.21 3.16
CA SER A 66 29.01 5.87 3.47
C SER A 66 28.35 4.83 2.54
N GLU A 67 29.03 4.44 1.47
CA GLU A 67 28.55 3.41 0.53
C GLU A 67 28.33 2.06 1.23
N GLU A 68 29.11 1.73 2.26
CA GLU A 68 28.90 0.52 3.06
C GLU A 68 27.59 0.57 3.84
N LYS A 69 27.31 1.70 4.51
CA LYS A 69 26.06 1.90 5.24
C LYS A 69 24.88 2.10 4.29
N LEU A 70 25.07 2.67 3.09
CA LEU A 70 24.07 2.74 2.03
C LEU A 70 23.70 1.33 1.53
N LYS A 71 24.69 0.46 1.30
CA LYS A 71 24.45 -0.95 0.95
C LYS A 71 23.75 -1.71 2.08
N LYS A 72 24.14 -1.48 3.34
CA LYS A 72 23.44 -2.03 4.52
C LYS A 72 22.03 -1.47 4.65
N PHE A 73 21.82 -0.19 4.35
CA PHE A 73 20.52 0.46 4.35
C PHE A 73 19.63 -0.09 3.23
N HIS A 74 20.14 -0.35 2.03
CA HIS A 74 19.40 -1.05 0.98
C HIS A 74 19.12 -2.53 1.33
N LYS A 75 19.97 -3.16 2.13
CA LYS A 75 19.76 -4.53 2.66
C LYS A 75 18.81 -4.59 3.86
N GLN A 76 18.77 -3.56 4.72
CA GLN A 76 18.00 -3.51 5.98
C GLN A 76 16.72 -2.69 5.89
N VAL A 77 16.66 -1.69 5.02
CA VAL A 77 15.46 -0.91 4.71
C VAL A 77 15.02 -1.28 3.31
N PRO A 78 14.07 -2.20 3.22
CA PRO A 78 13.53 -2.57 1.95
C PRO A 78 12.45 -1.56 1.60
N LEU A 79 12.76 -0.52 0.82
CA LEU A 79 11.73 0.38 0.27
C LEU A 79 10.75 -0.34 -0.70
N ARG A 80 10.94 -1.65 -0.94
CA ARG A 80 10.04 -2.52 -1.74
C ARG A 80 9.63 -3.82 -1.03
N PRO A 81 10.49 -4.51 -0.25
CA PRO A 81 10.08 -5.74 0.43
C PRO A 81 8.98 -5.62 1.48
N LEU A 82 8.73 -4.50 2.16
CA LEU A 82 7.53 -4.45 3.03
C LEU A 82 6.24 -4.54 2.19
N LYS A 83 6.18 -3.89 1.03
CA LYS A 83 5.03 -3.98 0.10
C LYS A 83 4.90 -5.38 -0.49
N GLN A 84 6.00 -6.04 -0.83
CA GLN A 84 5.99 -7.40 -1.41
C GLN A 84 5.77 -8.49 -0.35
N TRP A 85 6.24 -8.28 0.87
CA TRP A 85 6.00 -9.12 2.04
C TRP A 85 4.53 -8.96 2.47
N LEU A 86 4.03 -7.74 2.72
CA LEU A 86 2.61 -7.48 3.03
C LEU A 86 1.66 -7.98 1.94
N ARG A 87 2.05 -7.98 0.66
CA ARG A 87 1.29 -8.59 -0.45
C ARG A 87 1.04 -10.08 -0.26
N HIS A 88 1.95 -10.77 0.42
CA HIS A 88 1.89 -12.21 0.67
C HIS A 88 1.63 -12.56 2.15
N THR A 89 1.79 -11.62 3.10
CA THR A 89 1.64 -11.84 4.55
C THR A 89 0.49 -11.10 5.21
N ALA A 90 -0.12 -10.08 4.57
CA ALA A 90 -1.48 -9.71 4.96
C ALA A 90 -2.37 -10.88 4.57
N SER A 91 -2.81 -11.67 5.54
CA SER A 91 -3.72 -12.78 5.30
C SER A 91 -5.04 -12.23 4.77
N VAL A 92 -5.12 -12.11 3.45
CA VAL A 92 -6.35 -11.78 2.76
C VAL A 92 -7.41 -12.81 3.16
N PRO A 93 -8.61 -12.39 3.62
CA PRO A 93 -9.59 -13.28 4.19
C PRO A 93 -9.90 -14.41 3.23
N LYS A 94 -10.04 -15.60 3.81
CA LYS A 94 -10.55 -16.76 3.10
C LYS A 94 -11.89 -16.35 2.47
N GLY A 95 -11.91 -16.25 1.14
CA GLY A 95 -13.08 -15.83 0.37
C GLY A 95 -12.89 -14.56 -0.48
N LEU A 96 -11.99 -13.63 -0.14
CA LEU A 96 -11.82 -12.39 -0.93
C LEU A 96 -11.39 -12.70 -2.37
N LEU A 97 -10.48 -13.67 -2.54
CA LEU A 97 -10.06 -14.13 -3.87
C LEU A 97 -11.22 -14.71 -4.66
N ARG A 98 -12.04 -15.54 -4.00
CA ARG A 98 -13.21 -16.13 -4.63
C ARG A 98 -14.17 -15.06 -5.13
N PHE A 99 -14.46 -14.04 -4.31
CA PHE A 99 -15.31 -12.92 -4.72
C PHE A 99 -14.80 -12.21 -5.97
N TYR A 100 -13.54 -11.76 -5.96
CA TYR A 100 -13.01 -11.03 -7.11
C TYR A 100 -12.96 -11.90 -8.37
N VAL A 101 -12.63 -13.19 -8.25
CA VAL A 101 -12.64 -14.10 -9.40
C VAL A 101 -14.05 -14.26 -9.96
N PHE A 102 -15.08 -14.47 -9.12
CA PHE A 102 -16.47 -14.52 -9.58
C PHE A 102 -16.90 -13.20 -10.23
N LYS A 103 -16.61 -12.07 -9.58
CA LYS A 103 -16.95 -10.73 -10.09
C LYS A 103 -16.36 -10.50 -11.48
N LEU A 104 -15.06 -10.75 -11.64
CA LEU A 104 -14.37 -10.54 -12.91
C LEU A 104 -14.88 -11.49 -14.02
N LEU A 105 -15.08 -12.77 -13.70
CA LEU A 105 -15.57 -13.75 -14.67
C LEU A 105 -17.06 -13.57 -15.02
N LYS A 106 -17.82 -12.86 -14.19
CA LYS A 106 -19.20 -12.43 -14.52
C LYS A 106 -19.19 -11.36 -15.60
N GLU A 107 -18.20 -10.46 -15.58
CA GLU A 107 -18.09 -9.32 -16.50
C GLU A 107 -17.55 -9.73 -17.87
N LYS A 108 -16.46 -10.50 -17.93
CA LYS A 108 -15.82 -10.89 -19.19
C LYS A 108 -15.00 -12.19 -19.05
N PRO A 109 -14.76 -12.92 -20.15
CA PRO A 109 -13.85 -14.06 -20.12
C PRO A 109 -12.40 -13.64 -19.88
N LEU A 110 -11.70 -14.31 -18.95
CA LEU A 110 -10.33 -13.96 -18.56
C LEU A 110 -9.45 -15.19 -18.36
N SER A 111 -8.15 -15.03 -18.61
CA SER A 111 -7.11 -15.98 -18.22
C SER A 111 -6.73 -15.82 -16.75
N GLY A 112 -6.03 -16.82 -16.21
CA GLY A 112 -5.54 -16.77 -14.82
C GLY A 112 -4.60 -15.58 -14.57
N SER A 113 -3.75 -15.23 -15.54
CA SER A 113 -2.87 -14.04 -15.46
C SER A 113 -3.66 -12.73 -15.50
N GLU A 114 -4.64 -12.62 -16.40
CA GLU A 114 -5.51 -11.44 -16.46
C GLU A 114 -6.29 -11.26 -15.14
N ILE A 115 -6.78 -12.34 -14.52
CA ILE A 115 -7.42 -12.27 -13.20
C ILE A 115 -6.46 -11.73 -12.14
N MET A 116 -5.21 -12.18 -12.11
CA MET A 116 -4.22 -11.68 -11.15
C MET A 116 -3.94 -10.18 -11.34
N GLU A 117 -3.86 -9.72 -12.60
CA GLU A 117 -3.60 -8.33 -12.97
C GLU A 117 -4.82 -7.44 -12.69
N ASP A 118 -6.02 -7.87 -13.09
CA ASP A 118 -7.25 -7.13 -12.86
C ASP A 118 -7.52 -6.99 -11.35
N ILE A 119 -7.24 -8.00 -10.52
CA ILE A 119 -7.32 -7.90 -9.05
C ILE A 119 -6.28 -6.92 -8.51
N GLU A 120 -5.05 -6.94 -9.02
CA GLU A 120 -4.03 -5.96 -8.65
C GLU A 120 -4.50 -4.54 -8.97
N GLN A 121 -5.11 -4.32 -10.14
CA GLN A 121 -5.61 -3.02 -10.55
C GLN A 121 -6.81 -2.57 -9.71
N LEU A 122 -7.81 -3.44 -9.52
CA LEU A 122 -9.01 -3.16 -8.73
C LEU A 122 -8.68 -2.86 -7.26
N THR A 123 -7.59 -3.43 -6.76
CA THR A 123 -7.09 -3.14 -5.42
C THR A 123 -5.98 -2.07 -5.43
N GLY A 124 -5.72 -1.39 -6.55
CA GLY A 124 -4.70 -0.35 -6.68
C GLY A 124 -3.30 -0.75 -6.23
N GLY A 125 -2.90 -1.95 -6.58
CA GLY A 125 -1.62 -2.54 -6.26
C GLY A 125 -1.48 -2.97 -4.80
N GLN A 126 -2.56 -2.92 -4.01
CA GLN A 126 -2.57 -3.42 -2.63
C GLN A 126 -2.33 -4.91 -2.56
N TRP A 127 -2.95 -5.64 -3.48
CA TRP A 127 -2.92 -7.08 -3.44
C TRP A 127 -2.92 -7.67 -4.84
N LYS A 128 -1.93 -8.52 -5.11
CA LYS A 128 -1.91 -9.38 -6.30
C LYS A 128 -1.96 -10.82 -5.81
N PRO A 129 -3.01 -11.59 -6.12
CA PRO A 129 -3.05 -13.00 -5.76
C PRO A 129 -1.98 -13.78 -6.53
N SER A 130 -1.50 -14.87 -5.95
CA SER A 130 -0.45 -15.69 -6.58
C SER A 130 -1.06 -16.69 -7.56
N PRO A 131 -0.28 -17.20 -8.52
CA PRO A 131 -0.70 -18.33 -9.36
C PRO A 131 -1.18 -19.52 -8.53
N GLY A 132 -0.47 -19.81 -7.42
CA GLY A 132 -0.80 -20.89 -6.49
C GLY A 132 -2.11 -20.71 -5.72
N SER A 133 -2.71 -19.51 -5.69
CA SER A 133 -4.05 -19.30 -5.13
C SER A 133 -5.13 -19.22 -6.22
N VAL A 134 -4.81 -18.69 -7.41
CA VAL A 134 -5.79 -18.50 -8.50
C VAL A 134 -6.10 -19.80 -9.24
N TYR A 135 -5.09 -20.57 -9.67
CA TYR A 135 -5.34 -21.75 -10.50
C TYR A 135 -6.08 -22.89 -9.78
N PRO A 136 -5.81 -23.18 -8.49
CA PRO A 136 -6.64 -24.13 -7.75
C PRO A 136 -8.10 -23.70 -7.64
N LEU A 137 -8.36 -22.40 -7.47
CA LEU A 137 -9.73 -21.88 -7.43
C LEU A 137 -10.42 -22.01 -8.79
N LEU A 138 -9.75 -21.70 -9.90
CA LEU A 138 -10.31 -21.87 -11.24
C LEU A 138 -10.62 -23.34 -11.54
N THR A 139 -9.74 -24.25 -11.10
CA THR A 139 -9.97 -25.70 -11.20
C THR A 139 -11.22 -26.11 -10.45
N TRP A 140 -11.34 -25.68 -9.19
CA TRP A 140 -12.51 -25.92 -8.36
C TRP A 140 -13.80 -25.36 -8.98
N LEU A 141 -13.77 -24.15 -9.52
CA LEU A 141 -14.94 -23.54 -10.19
C LEU A 141 -15.40 -24.36 -11.40
N LYS A 142 -14.45 -24.88 -12.18
CA LYS A 142 -14.75 -25.72 -13.35
C LYS A 142 -15.32 -27.07 -12.95
N GLU A 143 -14.70 -27.75 -11.99
CA GLU A 143 -15.14 -29.06 -11.52
C GLU A 143 -16.55 -29.02 -10.91
N ASN A 144 -16.92 -27.91 -10.29
CA ASN A 144 -18.26 -27.70 -9.73
C ASN A 144 -19.26 -27.06 -10.72
N GLY A 145 -18.88 -26.90 -11.99
CA GLY A 145 -19.76 -26.37 -13.03
C GLY A 145 -20.11 -24.88 -12.90
N TYR A 146 -19.35 -24.11 -12.10
CA TYR A 146 -19.54 -22.67 -11.94
C TYR A 146 -18.81 -21.84 -13.00
N ALA A 147 -17.75 -22.39 -13.59
CA ALA A 147 -17.02 -21.76 -14.68
C ALA A 147 -16.71 -22.77 -15.77
N GLU A 148 -16.52 -22.29 -16.99
CA GLU A 148 -16.10 -23.12 -18.14
C GLU A 148 -14.87 -22.52 -18.82
N GLU A 149 -14.04 -23.39 -19.41
CA GLU A 149 -12.86 -23.01 -20.19
C GLU A 149 -13.29 -22.77 -21.64
N LEU A 150 -13.00 -21.58 -22.18
CA LEU A 150 -13.30 -21.26 -23.56
C LEU A 150 -12.29 -21.91 -24.53
N PRO A 151 -12.69 -22.21 -25.78
CA PRO A 151 -11.79 -22.77 -26.79
C PRO A 151 -10.55 -21.90 -27.01
N ARG A 152 -9.39 -22.53 -27.22
CA ARG A 152 -8.09 -21.85 -27.31
C ARG A 152 -7.84 -21.11 -28.63
N GLU A 153 -8.84 -21.05 -29.52
CA GLU A 153 -8.69 -20.69 -30.94
C GLU A 153 -8.30 -19.23 -31.20
N VAL A 154 -8.33 -18.35 -30.19
CA VAL A 154 -8.07 -16.91 -30.37
C VAL A 154 -6.68 -16.45 -29.87
N SER A 155 -6.00 -17.21 -28.99
CA SER A 155 -4.72 -16.78 -28.41
C SER A 155 -3.78 -17.88 -27.89
N GLY A 156 -4.18 -19.16 -27.96
CA GLY A 156 -3.46 -20.26 -27.31
C GLY A 156 -3.51 -20.27 -25.78
N ILE A 157 -4.06 -19.22 -25.16
CA ILE A 157 -4.17 -19.04 -23.70
C ILE A 157 -5.55 -19.49 -23.23
N LYS A 158 -5.57 -20.28 -22.16
CA LYS A 158 -6.81 -20.72 -21.52
C LYS A 158 -7.53 -19.54 -20.87
N ARG A 159 -8.76 -19.28 -21.31
CA ARG A 159 -9.66 -18.29 -20.69
C ARG A 159 -10.87 -18.99 -20.08
N TYR A 160 -11.39 -18.38 -19.04
CA TYR A 160 -12.53 -18.88 -18.26
C TYR A 160 -13.68 -17.87 -18.33
N THR A 161 -14.91 -18.34 -18.24
CA THR A 161 -16.12 -17.53 -18.05
C THR A 161 -17.04 -18.21 -17.05
N LEU A 162 -17.90 -17.46 -16.35
CA LEU A 162 -18.93 -18.07 -15.52
C LEU A 162 -20.00 -18.75 -16.39
N THR A 163 -20.43 -19.93 -15.95
CA THR A 163 -21.65 -20.58 -16.46
C THR A 163 -22.89 -19.88 -15.87
N GLU A 164 -24.08 -20.20 -16.39
CA GLU A 164 -25.33 -19.72 -15.81
C GLU A 164 -25.49 -20.14 -14.34
N THR A 165 -25.12 -21.38 -14.02
CA THR A 165 -25.08 -21.89 -12.63
C THR A 165 -24.12 -21.09 -11.76
N GLY A 166 -22.94 -20.74 -12.29
CA GLY A 166 -21.96 -19.90 -11.59
C GLY A 166 -22.45 -18.47 -11.35
N ARG A 167 -23.17 -17.89 -12.31
CA ARG A 167 -23.80 -16.57 -12.18
C ARG A 167 -24.85 -16.57 -11.08
N LYS A 168 -25.77 -17.53 -11.11
CA LYS A 168 -26.81 -17.68 -10.07
C LYS A 168 -26.19 -17.94 -8.69
N PHE A 169 -25.20 -18.83 -8.61
CA PHE A 169 -24.48 -19.09 -7.36
C PHE A 169 -23.88 -17.79 -6.79
N PHE A 170 -23.28 -16.95 -7.62
CA PHE A 170 -22.70 -15.68 -7.18
C PHE A 170 -23.77 -14.68 -6.73
N GLU A 171 -24.90 -14.60 -7.43
CA GLU A 171 -26.01 -13.68 -7.12
C GLU A 171 -26.80 -14.09 -5.88
N GLU A 172 -27.08 -15.39 -5.70
CA GLU A 172 -27.76 -15.93 -4.51
C GLU A 172 -26.92 -15.74 -3.24
N HIS A 173 -25.59 -15.66 -3.40
CA HIS A 173 -24.66 -15.33 -2.33
C HIS A 173 -24.38 -13.82 -2.26
N ALA A 174 -25.32 -12.93 -2.57
CA ALA A 174 -25.18 -11.48 -2.35
C ALA A 174 -24.83 -11.11 -0.89
N ASN A 175 -25.20 -11.96 0.09
CA ASN A 175 -24.75 -11.84 1.49
C ASN A 175 -23.22 -12.01 1.66
N PHE A 176 -22.51 -12.45 0.63
CA PHE A 176 -21.06 -12.59 0.61
C PHE A 176 -20.36 -11.25 0.75
N GLU A 177 -20.89 -10.16 0.20
CA GLU A 177 -20.29 -8.82 0.38
C GLU A 177 -20.34 -8.37 1.85
N SER A 178 -21.46 -8.65 2.54
CA SER A 178 -21.62 -8.36 3.97
C SER A 178 -20.71 -9.25 4.85
N GLU A 179 -20.64 -10.55 4.56
CA GLU A 179 -19.74 -11.47 5.27
C GLU A 179 -18.27 -11.18 5.00
N LEU A 180 -17.96 -10.76 3.77
CA LEU A 180 -16.63 -10.29 3.41
C LEU A 180 -16.31 -9.01 4.16
N GLN A 181 -17.21 -8.02 4.21
CA GLN A 181 -17.02 -6.79 4.99
C GLN A 181 -16.67 -7.07 6.46
N LYS A 182 -17.39 -8.01 7.11
CA LYS A 182 -17.08 -8.46 8.48
C LYS A 182 -15.70 -9.10 8.60
N LYS A 183 -15.33 -9.98 7.67
CA LYS A 183 -14.01 -10.64 7.66
C LYS A 183 -12.88 -9.66 7.30
N MET A 184 -13.15 -8.65 6.48
CA MET A 184 -12.18 -7.64 6.04
C MET A 184 -11.79 -6.68 7.17
N ALA A 185 -12.65 -6.50 8.19
CA ALA A 185 -12.31 -5.76 9.40
C ALA A 185 -11.04 -6.31 10.10
N SER A 186 -10.76 -7.62 9.95
CA SER A 186 -9.59 -8.28 10.55
C SER A 186 -8.25 -8.00 9.85
N ILE A 187 -8.24 -7.52 8.59
CA ILE A 187 -6.99 -7.19 7.86
C ILE A 187 -6.47 -5.80 8.23
N GLY A 188 -7.23 -5.06 9.05
CA GLY A 188 -6.93 -3.70 9.45
C GLY A 188 -7.69 -2.67 8.61
N PRO A 189 -8.34 -1.69 9.24
CA PRO A 189 -9.13 -0.65 8.56
C PRO A 189 -8.37 0.08 7.44
N LEU A 190 -7.06 0.26 7.60
CA LEU A 190 -6.21 0.94 6.63
C LEU A 190 -6.07 0.18 5.30
N PHE A 191 -5.91 -1.15 5.36
CA PHE A 191 -5.78 -1.96 4.15
C PHE A 191 -7.06 -1.90 3.31
N PHE A 192 -8.21 -2.03 3.98
CA PHE A 192 -9.52 -1.97 3.35
C PHE A 192 -9.83 -0.61 2.75
N LEU A 193 -9.66 0.46 3.54
CA LEU A 193 -9.94 1.80 3.05
C LEU A 193 -9.08 2.10 1.83
N ARG A 194 -7.77 1.81 1.87
CA ARG A 194 -6.87 2.05 0.74
C ARG A 194 -7.27 1.26 -0.51
N MET A 195 -7.73 0.02 -0.37
CA MET A 195 -8.21 -0.80 -1.49
C MET A 195 -9.39 -0.14 -2.22
N GLY A 196 -10.34 0.45 -1.48
CA GLY A 196 -11.53 1.09 -2.04
C GLY A 196 -11.26 2.44 -2.75
N LEU A 197 -10.12 3.09 -2.51
CA LEU A 197 -9.80 4.41 -3.09
C LEU A 197 -9.26 4.35 -4.52
N HIS A 198 -9.30 3.19 -5.15
CA HIS A 198 -8.82 2.98 -6.52
C HIS A 198 -9.96 2.89 -7.54
N VAL A 199 -11.22 2.91 -7.09
CA VAL A 199 -12.39 3.12 -7.94
C VAL A 199 -12.36 4.54 -8.50
N ASP A 200 -12.77 4.71 -9.77
CA ASP A 200 -12.83 6.01 -10.43
C ASP A 200 -13.61 7.03 -9.58
N GLY A 201 -13.03 8.23 -9.39
CA GLY A 201 -13.57 9.29 -8.54
C GLY A 201 -13.14 9.27 -7.07
N LEU A 202 -12.78 8.11 -6.50
CA LEU A 202 -12.33 8.01 -5.09
C LEU A 202 -10.81 8.21 -4.90
N GLN A 203 -10.05 8.19 -5.99
CA GLN A 203 -8.59 8.41 -6.01
C GLN A 203 -8.19 9.74 -5.35
N ARG A 204 -9.03 10.77 -5.46
CA ARG A 204 -8.83 12.08 -4.81
C ARG A 204 -8.73 12.01 -3.28
N LEU A 205 -9.25 10.94 -2.67
CA LEU A 205 -9.23 10.74 -1.23
C LEU A 205 -7.99 9.98 -0.75
N GLN A 206 -7.14 9.45 -1.64
CA GLN A 206 -5.94 8.70 -1.26
C GLN A 206 -4.99 9.51 -0.36
N MET A 207 -4.67 10.74 -0.76
CA MET A 207 -3.76 11.60 -0.01
C MET A 207 -4.35 12.06 1.34
N PRO A 208 -5.62 12.54 1.41
CA PRO A 208 -6.28 12.81 2.69
C PRO A 208 -6.29 11.62 3.63
N VAL A 209 -6.60 10.43 3.12
CA VAL A 209 -6.61 9.19 3.91
C VAL A 209 -5.22 8.87 4.44
N GLN A 210 -4.19 8.90 3.59
CA GLN A 210 -2.81 8.65 4.03
C GLN A 210 -2.40 9.59 5.17
N ARG A 211 -2.65 10.90 4.99
CA ARG A 211 -2.34 11.91 6.01
C ARG A 211 -3.07 11.67 7.33
N PHE A 212 -4.34 11.30 7.27
CA PHE A 212 -5.14 11.01 8.47
C PHE A 212 -4.54 9.84 9.26
N PHE A 213 -4.19 8.74 8.59
CA PHE A 213 -3.60 7.59 9.26
C PHE A 213 -2.18 7.83 9.76
N ASP A 214 -1.35 8.58 9.04
CA ASP A 214 -0.02 8.98 9.51
C ASP A 214 -0.11 9.81 10.79
N ALA A 215 -1.13 10.70 10.88
CA ALA A 215 -1.41 11.47 12.08
C ALA A 215 -1.85 10.57 13.25
N LEU A 216 -2.77 9.63 13.03
CA LEU A 216 -3.18 8.66 14.05
C LEU A 216 -2.03 7.77 14.54
N PHE A 217 -1.16 7.33 13.62
CA PHE A 217 0.02 6.55 13.98
C PHE A 217 0.99 7.37 14.83
N THR A 218 1.24 8.62 14.45
CA THR A 218 2.08 9.54 15.22
C THR A 218 1.49 9.78 16.60
N LEU A 219 0.19 10.06 16.68
CA LEU A 219 -0.55 10.23 17.94
C LEU A 219 -0.38 9.02 18.85
N ARG A 220 -0.58 7.80 18.32
CA ARG A 220 -0.37 6.55 19.07
C ARG A 220 1.05 6.46 19.66
N GLN A 221 2.07 6.82 18.89
CA GLN A 221 3.45 6.79 19.40
C GLN A 221 3.67 7.83 20.50
N THR A 222 3.17 9.05 20.30
CA THR A 222 3.27 10.13 21.29
C THR A 222 2.58 9.75 22.60
N LEU A 223 1.37 9.16 22.53
CA LEU A 223 0.65 8.68 23.70
C LEU A 223 1.40 7.57 24.41
N ARG A 224 2.03 6.65 23.68
CA ARG A 224 2.81 5.56 24.28
C ARG A 224 3.96 6.07 25.15
N GLU A 225 4.57 7.18 24.77
CA GLU A 225 5.72 7.77 25.45
C GLU A 225 5.33 8.77 26.54
N ASN A 226 4.19 9.46 26.39
CA ASN A 226 3.83 10.61 27.23
C ASN A 226 2.38 10.57 27.77
N ALA A 227 1.73 9.40 27.86
CA ALA A 227 0.31 9.34 28.27
C ALA A 227 0.03 9.97 29.65
N SER A 228 -1.00 10.81 29.70
CA SER A 228 -1.65 11.26 30.94
C SER A 228 -3.16 11.06 30.82
N GLU A 229 -3.86 10.88 31.94
CA GLU A 229 -5.32 10.71 31.97
C GLU A 229 -6.05 11.84 31.23
N LYS A 230 -5.58 13.08 31.38
CA LYS A 230 -6.14 14.23 30.66
C LYS A 230 -5.98 14.08 29.14
N MET A 231 -4.80 13.68 28.67
CA MET A 231 -4.54 13.47 27.24
C MET A 231 -5.33 12.29 26.67
N LEU A 232 -5.53 11.23 27.46
CA LEU A 232 -6.36 10.10 27.05
C LEU A 232 -7.82 10.54 26.88
N GLY A 233 -8.35 11.35 27.81
CA GLY A 233 -9.69 11.93 27.69
C GLY A 233 -9.85 12.83 26.45
N GLU A 234 -8.88 13.71 26.18
CA GLU A 234 -8.91 14.57 24.98
C GLU A 234 -8.89 13.75 23.67
N VAL A 235 -8.12 12.65 23.64
CA VAL A 235 -8.06 11.77 22.47
C VAL A 235 -9.34 10.94 22.32
N GLU A 236 -9.91 10.47 23.42
CA GLU A 236 -11.18 9.73 23.42
C GLU A 236 -12.33 10.60 22.89
N GLU A 237 -12.45 11.84 23.38
CA GLU A 237 -13.43 12.82 22.90
C GLU A 237 -13.29 13.06 21.39
N PHE A 238 -12.07 13.33 20.93
CA PHE A 238 -11.79 13.53 19.50
C PHE A 238 -12.19 12.32 18.64
N LEU A 239 -11.87 11.09 19.07
CA LEU A 239 -12.19 9.88 18.30
C LEU A 239 -13.70 9.62 18.23
N ASN A 240 -14.44 9.93 19.31
CA ASN A 240 -15.88 9.83 19.34
C ASN A 240 -16.52 10.86 18.40
N ASP A 241 -16.08 12.12 18.46
CA ASP A 241 -16.56 13.19 17.58
C ASP A 241 -16.29 12.87 16.10
N ALA A 242 -15.09 12.38 15.78
CA ALA A 242 -14.73 11.98 14.43
C ALA A 242 -15.63 10.84 13.93
N SER A 243 -15.96 9.88 14.80
CA SER A 243 -16.84 8.76 14.47
C SER A 243 -18.27 9.25 14.18
N GLU A 244 -18.81 10.12 15.02
CA GLU A 244 -20.15 10.69 14.84
C GLU A 244 -20.25 11.50 13.53
N GLN A 245 -19.20 12.26 13.18
CA GLN A 245 -19.14 12.98 11.91
C GLN A 245 -19.13 12.04 10.70
N ILE A 246 -18.42 10.91 10.77
CA ILE A 246 -18.41 9.89 9.72
C ILE A 246 -19.79 9.24 9.57
N GLU A 247 -20.45 8.91 10.68
CA GLU A 247 -21.80 8.33 10.68
C GLU A 247 -22.82 9.29 10.06
N LYS A 248 -22.80 10.57 10.44
CA LYS A 248 -23.63 11.63 9.84
C LYS A 248 -23.39 11.76 8.34
N LEU A 249 -22.12 11.70 7.90
CA LEU A 249 -21.78 11.75 6.48
C LEU A 249 -22.32 10.53 5.71
N ASN A 250 -22.20 9.33 6.28
CA ASN A 250 -22.73 8.11 5.69
C ASN A 250 -24.25 8.19 5.50
N GLU A 251 -24.98 8.66 6.50
CA GLU A 251 -26.44 8.85 6.40
C GLU A 251 -26.83 9.88 5.34
N LYS A 252 -26.03 10.95 5.19
CA LYS A 252 -26.24 11.93 4.12
C LYS A 252 -26.03 11.31 2.72
N ILE A 253 -25.00 10.49 2.54
CA ILE A 253 -24.69 9.83 1.26
C ILE A 253 -25.75 8.78 0.90
N LYS A 254 -26.27 8.02 1.88
CA LYS A 254 -27.34 7.04 1.61
C LYS A 254 -28.66 7.69 1.16
N ARG A 255 -28.88 8.96 1.51
CA ARG A 255 -30.10 9.72 1.19
C ARG A 255 -30.01 10.49 -0.12
N SER A 256 -28.82 10.62 -0.71
CA SER A 256 -28.56 11.31 -1.98
C SER A 256 -28.56 10.35 -3.16
#